data_AF-A0A7K3DDK0-F1
#
_entry.id   AF-A0A7K3DDK0-F1
#
_cell.length_a   1.000
_cell.length_b   1.000
_cell.length_c   1.000
_cell.angle_alpha   90.00
_cell.angle_beta   90.00
_cell.angle_gamma   90.00
#
_symmetry.space_group_name_H-M   'P 1'
#
loop_
_entity.id
_entity.type
_entity.pdbx_description
1 polymer ?
#
loop_
_entity_poly.entity_id
_entity_poly.type
_entity_poly.pdbx_seq_one_letter_code
_entity_poly.pdbx_strand_id
1 'polypeptide(L)'
;LVDGTCTLVYMFTQWLRQAHEDQGKDVIEYVVPTLVESMRMMPKSVRPEVIPTMVGLVVAAGIGLSPNLWRGRYGDWAEDELTPLEATAFLLAEHINRVTEDRDFATRLIGAALSEAESVEGADGAEEV
;
A
#
# COMPACT_ATOMS: atom_id res chain seq x y z
N LEU A 1 -4.61 -11.73 7.34
CA LEU A 1 -4.89 -10.27 7.44
C LEU A 1 -3.66 -9.45 7.05
N VAL A 2 -2.52 -9.67 7.72
CA VAL A 2 -1.24 -8.99 7.43
C VAL A 2 -0.83 -9.06 5.95
N ASP A 3 -0.88 -10.24 5.33
CA ASP A 3 -0.49 -10.40 3.93
C ASP A 3 -1.38 -9.57 3.00
N GLY A 4 -2.69 -9.54 3.26
CA GLY A 4 -3.65 -8.71 2.53
C GLY A 4 -3.33 -7.22 2.66
N THR A 5 -3.09 -6.74 3.88
CA THR A 5 -2.71 -5.33 4.11
C THR A 5 -1.38 -4.98 3.44
N CYS A 6 -0.41 -5.89 3.47
CA CYS A 6 0.86 -5.74 2.75
C CYS A 6 0.67 -5.66 1.23
N THR A 7 -0.23 -6.49 0.67
CA THR A 7 -0.62 -6.40 -0.75
C THR A 7 -1.28 -5.07 -1.07
N LEU A 8 -2.20 -4.58 -0.23
CA LEU A 8 -2.84 -3.27 -0.41
C LEU A 8 -1.79 -2.15 -0.42
N VAL A 9 -0.86 -2.12 0.55
CA VAL A 9 0.21 -1.12 0.57
C VAL A 9 1.04 -1.17 -0.70
N TYR A 10 1.39 -2.37 -1.18
CA TYR A 10 2.14 -2.53 -2.42
C TYR A 10 1.37 -2.00 -3.62
N MET A 11 0.13 -2.44 -3.81
CA MET A 11 -0.71 -2.04 -4.95
C MET A 11 -0.96 -0.53 -4.99
N PHE A 12 -1.33 0.07 -3.86
CA PHE A 12 -1.54 1.52 -3.79
C PHE A 12 -0.25 2.28 -4.07
N THR A 13 0.88 1.82 -3.56
CA THR A 13 2.17 2.47 -3.81
C THR A 13 2.61 2.33 -5.27
N GLN A 14 2.39 1.17 -5.91
CA GLN A 14 2.67 0.97 -7.33
C GLN A 14 1.78 1.84 -8.21
N TRP A 15 0.49 1.95 -7.89
CA TRP A 15 -0.40 2.83 -8.63
C TRP A 15 0.04 4.30 -8.51
N LEU A 16 0.34 4.75 -7.29
CA LEU A 16 0.84 6.10 -7.06
C LEU A 16 2.15 6.36 -7.80
N ARG A 17 3.03 5.36 -7.85
CA ARG A 17 4.28 5.43 -8.61
C ARG A 17 4.02 5.67 -10.08
N GLN A 18 3.19 4.83 -10.71
CA GLN A 18 2.85 4.97 -12.13
C GLN A 18 2.21 6.35 -12.42
N ALA A 19 1.26 6.77 -11.58
CA ALA A 19 0.60 8.06 -11.72
C ALA A 19 1.55 9.28 -11.61
N HIS A 20 2.63 9.17 -10.83
CA HIS A 20 3.66 10.21 -10.71
C HIS A 20 4.72 10.13 -11.81
N GLU A 21 5.12 8.92 -12.21
CA GLU A 21 6.07 8.68 -13.31
C GLU A 21 5.54 9.28 -14.64
N ASP A 22 4.24 9.14 -14.91
CA ASP A 22 3.57 9.75 -16.08
C ASP A 22 3.67 11.29 -16.10
N GLN A 23 3.95 11.91 -14.95
CA GLN A 23 4.13 13.35 -14.78
C GLN A 23 5.60 13.75 -14.57
N GLY A 24 6.54 12.81 -14.68
CA GLY A 24 7.96 13.03 -14.41
C GLY A 24 8.29 13.34 -12.95
N LYS A 25 7.44 12.91 -12.01
CA LYS A 25 7.57 13.13 -10.56
C LYS A 25 8.03 11.88 -9.85
N ASP A 26 8.79 12.04 -8.77
CA ASP A 26 9.20 10.94 -7.91
C ASP A 26 8.14 10.64 -6.84
N VAL A 27 7.66 9.40 -6.79
CA VAL A 27 6.61 8.99 -5.83
C VAL A 27 7.05 9.14 -4.37
N ILE A 28 8.33 8.92 -4.07
CA ILE A 28 8.84 8.99 -2.69
C ILE A 28 8.85 10.45 -2.24
N GLU A 29 9.26 11.38 -3.12
CA GLU A 29 9.22 12.82 -2.86
C GLU A 29 7.81 13.32 -2.52
N TYR A 30 6.78 12.81 -3.21
CA TYR A 30 5.41 13.30 -3.05
C TYR A 30 4.59 12.56 -1.99
N VAL A 31 4.79 11.24 -1.82
CA VAL A 31 3.95 10.42 -0.93
C VAL A 31 4.50 10.37 0.49
N VAL A 32 5.81 10.21 0.67
CA VAL A 32 6.39 9.96 2.00
C VAL A 32 6.21 11.15 2.96
N PRO A 33 6.46 12.42 2.58
CA PRO A 33 6.27 13.53 3.49
C PRO A 33 4.83 13.65 4.01
N THR A 34 3.84 13.53 3.12
CA THR A 34 2.42 13.58 3.48
C THR A 34 2.03 12.41 4.40
N LEU A 35 2.56 11.22 4.14
CA LEU A 35 2.32 10.05 4.97
C LEU A 35 2.90 10.23 6.39
N VAL A 36 4.14 10.70 6.50
CA VAL A 36 4.80 10.98 7.79
C VAL A 36 4.04 12.03 8.59
N GLU A 37 3.63 13.12 7.93
CA GLU A 37 2.84 14.17 8.56
C GLU A 37 1.52 13.62 9.10
N SER A 38 0.80 12.86 8.28
CA SER A 38 -0.47 12.24 8.68
C SER A 38 -0.31 11.30 9.87
N MET A 39 0.71 10.44 9.86
CA MET A 39 0.99 9.52 10.97
C MET A 39 1.34 10.23 12.26
N ARG A 40 2.12 11.32 12.19
CA ARG A 40 2.46 12.15 13.37
C ARG A 40 1.24 12.78 14.02
N MET A 41 0.18 13.02 13.25
CA MET A 41 -1.10 13.53 13.74
C MET A 41 -2.00 12.43 14.33
N MET A 42 -1.57 11.16 14.29
CA MET A 42 -2.33 10.00 14.77
C MET A 42 -1.63 9.26 15.94
N PRO A 43 -1.13 9.95 16.99
CA PRO A 43 -0.28 9.33 18.02
C PRO A 43 -0.95 8.21 18.84
N LYS A 44 -2.29 8.15 18.83
CA LYS A 44 -3.05 7.07 19.49
C LYS A 44 -2.99 5.75 18.71
N SER A 45 -2.96 5.82 17.37
CA SER A 45 -2.98 4.66 16.48
C SER A 45 -1.59 4.33 15.93
N VAL A 46 -0.76 5.36 15.77
CA VAL A 46 0.60 5.26 15.24
C VAL A 46 1.53 5.95 16.23
N ARG A 47 2.25 5.16 17.03
CA ARG A 47 3.25 5.72 17.94
C ARG A 47 4.42 6.31 17.12
N PRO A 48 5.08 7.39 17.58
CA PRO A 48 6.16 8.01 16.82
C PRO A 48 7.30 7.05 16.44
N GLU A 49 7.59 6.06 17.28
CA GLU A 49 8.70 5.12 17.13
C GLU A 49 8.51 4.12 15.99
N VAL A 50 7.26 3.85 15.58
CA VAL A 50 6.94 2.92 14.48
C VAL A 50 6.86 3.62 13.12
N ILE A 51 6.82 4.95 13.09
CA ILE A 51 6.76 5.73 11.83
C ILE A 51 7.92 5.40 10.89
N PRO A 52 9.20 5.32 11.34
CA PRO A 52 10.30 4.97 10.45
C PRO A 52 10.12 3.60 9.77
N THR A 53 9.57 2.62 10.48
CA THR A 53 9.28 1.28 9.94
C THR A 53 8.24 1.36 8.82
N MET A 54 7.13 2.08 9.05
CA MET A 54 6.07 2.23 8.04
C MET A 54 6.57 3.00 6.82
N VAL A 55 7.38 4.03 7.01
CA VAL A 55 8.03 4.77 5.92
C VAL A 55 8.96 3.86 5.14
N GLY A 56 9.83 3.09 5.82
CA GLY A 56 10.75 2.16 5.17
C GLY A 56 10.03 1.14 4.30
N LEU A 57 8.87 0.66 4.77
CA LEU A 57 8.01 -0.25 4.04
C LEU A 57 7.40 0.38 2.78
N VAL A 58 6.91 1.62 2.86
CA VAL A 58 6.38 2.35 1.70
C VAL A 58 7.50 2.69 0.70
N VAL A 59 8.68 3.08 1.17
CA VAL A 59 9.85 3.31 0.30
C VAL A 59 10.25 2.02 -0.42
N ALA A 60 10.32 0.91 0.30
CA ALA A 60 10.58 -0.40 -0.28
C ALA A 60 9.54 -0.77 -1.35
N ALA A 61 8.25 -0.56 -1.05
CA ALA A 61 7.18 -0.75 -2.03
C ALA A 61 7.35 0.17 -3.25
N GLY A 62 7.72 1.43 -3.06
CA GLY A 62 7.95 2.39 -4.15
C GLY A 62 9.05 1.94 -5.10
N ILE A 63 10.12 1.34 -4.59
CA ILE A 63 11.20 0.80 -5.44
C ILE A 63 10.90 -0.61 -6.00
N GLY A 64 9.69 -1.14 -5.79
CA GLY A 64 9.23 -2.43 -6.35
C GLY A 64 9.46 -3.64 -5.44
N LEU A 65 9.85 -3.46 -4.18
CA LEU A 65 9.96 -4.54 -3.20
C LEU A 65 8.68 -4.66 -2.38
N SER A 66 8.01 -5.81 -2.44
CA SER A 66 6.75 -5.97 -1.67
C SER A 66 6.98 -5.89 -0.15
N PRO A 67 6.03 -5.36 0.63
CA PRO A 67 6.13 -5.28 2.08
C PRO A 67 6.37 -6.64 2.77
N ASN A 68 5.79 -7.73 2.24
CA ASN A 68 6.04 -9.08 2.75
C ASN A 68 7.51 -9.50 2.57
N LEU A 69 8.08 -9.24 1.38
CA LEU A 69 9.49 -9.54 1.11
C LEU A 69 10.43 -8.64 1.91
N TRP A 70 10.08 -7.37 2.10
CA TRP A 70 10.82 -6.47 2.95
C TRP A 70 10.82 -6.98 4.40
N ARG A 71 9.65 -7.27 4.97
CA ARG A 71 9.52 -7.76 6.35
C ARG A 71 10.28 -9.07 6.55
N GLY A 72 10.21 -10.02 5.60
CA GLY A 72 10.97 -11.28 5.68
C GLY A 72 12.49 -11.11 5.81
N ARG A 73 13.05 -9.92 5.52
CA ARG A 73 14.48 -9.61 5.73
C ARG A 73 14.80 -8.93 7.06
N TYR A 74 13.80 -8.34 7.72
CA TYR A 74 13.99 -7.50 8.91
C TYR A 74 13.32 -8.08 10.18
N GLY A 75 12.69 -9.24 10.09
CA GLY A 75 12.09 -9.97 11.20
C GLY A 75 10.56 -10.07 11.10
N ASP A 76 9.93 -10.75 12.05
CA ASP A 76 8.48 -10.90 12.06
C ASP A 76 7.76 -9.58 12.42
N TRP A 77 6.45 -9.54 12.16
CA TRP A 77 5.59 -8.44 12.61
C TRP A 77 5.36 -8.55 14.12
N ALA A 78 5.63 -7.47 14.84
CA ALA A 78 5.19 -7.33 16.23
C ALA A 78 3.72 -6.88 16.29
N GLU A 79 3.03 -7.24 17.37
CA GLU A 79 1.60 -6.92 17.56
C GLU A 79 1.32 -5.42 17.51
N ASP A 80 2.26 -4.62 18.03
CA ASP A 80 2.18 -3.16 18.06
C ASP A 80 2.49 -2.48 16.71
N GLU A 81 2.85 -3.26 15.69
CA GLU A 81 3.06 -2.80 14.32
C GLU A 81 1.85 -3.06 13.41
N LEU A 82 0.85 -3.82 13.86
CA LEU A 82 -0.32 -4.20 13.05
C LEU A 82 -1.24 -3.00 12.77
N THR A 83 -1.62 -2.24 13.80
CA THR A 83 -2.41 -1.01 13.61
C THR A 83 -1.69 0.04 12.77
N PRO A 84 -0.39 0.31 12.95
CA PRO A 84 0.38 1.16 12.04
C PRO A 84 0.40 0.68 10.58
N LEU A 85 0.47 -0.63 10.34
CA LEU A 85 0.42 -1.19 8.99
C LEU A 85 -0.95 -0.94 8.33
N GLU A 86 -2.05 -1.15 9.07
CA GLU A 86 -3.40 -0.84 8.60
C GLU A 86 -3.58 0.66 8.34
N ALA A 87 -3.12 1.51 9.25
CA ALA A 87 -3.14 2.96 9.09
C ALA A 87 -2.35 3.38 7.84
N THR A 88 -1.22 2.73 7.55
CA THR A 88 -0.44 2.98 6.33
C THR A 88 -1.24 2.66 5.07
N ALA A 89 -1.89 1.49 5.01
CA ALA A 89 -2.74 1.12 3.87
C ALA A 89 -3.90 2.11 3.70
N PHE A 90 -4.55 2.50 4.80
CA PHE A 90 -5.63 3.48 4.80
C PHE A 90 -5.18 4.85 4.28
N LEU A 91 -4.05 5.37 4.78
CA LEU A 91 -3.54 6.68 4.37
C LEU A 91 -3.12 6.71 2.90
N LEU A 92 -2.59 5.60 2.36
CA LEU A 92 -2.30 5.48 0.94
C LEU A 92 -3.58 5.49 0.10
N ALA A 93 -4.61 4.75 0.51
CA ALA A 93 -5.91 4.77 -0.16
C ALA A 93 -6.53 6.18 -0.14
N GLU A 94 -6.49 6.88 1.00
CA GLU A 94 -6.97 8.26 1.12
C GLU A 94 -6.17 9.24 0.26
N HIS A 95 -4.85 9.01 0.13
CA HIS A 95 -4.02 9.81 -0.75
C HIS A 95 -4.42 9.60 -2.23
N ILE A 96 -4.64 8.36 -2.65
CA ILE A 96 -5.16 8.02 -3.98
C ILE A 96 -6.50 8.71 -4.23
N ASN A 97 -7.47 8.51 -3.33
CA ASN A 97 -8.81 9.09 -3.45
C ASN A 97 -8.76 10.61 -3.60
N ARG A 98 -7.81 11.27 -2.91
CA ARG A 98 -7.62 12.71 -2.99
C ARG A 98 -7.02 13.16 -4.31
N VAL A 99 -5.98 12.48 -4.82
CA VAL A 99 -5.34 12.87 -6.09
C VAL A 99 -6.23 12.59 -7.30
N THR A 100 -7.16 11.63 -7.19
CA THR A 100 -8.16 11.34 -8.22
C THR A 100 -9.45 12.15 -8.07
N GLU A 101 -9.58 12.93 -6.99
CA GLU A 101 -10.82 13.64 -6.62
C GLU A 101 -12.06 12.73 -6.53
N ASP A 102 -11.85 11.46 -6.15
CA ASP A 102 -12.88 10.42 -6.12
C ASP A 102 -12.73 9.58 -4.84
N ARG A 103 -13.75 9.65 -3.98
CA ARG A 103 -13.73 9.06 -2.64
C ARG A 103 -13.64 7.54 -2.62
N ASP A 104 -14.00 6.87 -3.71
CA ASP A 104 -14.09 5.41 -3.77
C ASP A 104 -13.11 4.81 -4.78
N PHE A 105 -12.19 5.63 -5.33
CA PHE A 105 -11.29 5.20 -6.38
C PHE A 105 -10.39 4.04 -5.93
N ALA A 106 -9.76 4.15 -4.76
CA ALA A 106 -8.87 3.11 -4.23
C ALA A 106 -9.61 1.77 -4.06
N THR A 107 -10.86 1.80 -3.59
CA THR A 107 -11.69 0.60 -3.45
C THR A 107 -11.98 -0.04 -4.81
N ARG A 108 -12.36 0.76 -5.81
CA ARG A 108 -12.63 0.24 -7.16
C ARG A 108 -11.37 -0.29 -7.84
N LEU A 109 -10.23 0.35 -7.61
CA LEU A 109 -8.93 -0.12 -8.09
C LEU A 109 -8.64 -1.53 -7.60
N ILE A 110 -8.83 -1.79 -6.31
CA ILE A 110 -8.63 -3.13 -5.74
C ILE A 110 -9.71 -4.10 -6.23
N GLY A 111 -10.97 -3.68 -6.28
CA GLY A 111 -12.07 -4.51 -6.77
C GLY A 111 -11.88 -4.97 -8.23
N ALA A 112 -11.38 -4.08 -9.09
CA ALA A 112 -11.05 -4.40 -10.46
C ALA A 112 -9.91 -5.44 -10.54
N ALA A 113 -8.82 -5.21 -9.81
CA ALA A 113 -7.69 -6.14 -9.78
C ALA A 113 -8.07 -7.53 -9.23
N LEU A 114 -8.94 -7.59 -8.22
CA LEU A 114 -9.47 -8.86 -7.71
C LEU A 114 -10.33 -9.58 -8.75
N SER A 115 -11.22 -8.84 -9.44
CA SER A 115 -12.08 -9.42 -10.49
C SER A 115 -11.26 -9.97 -11.66
N GLU A 116 -10.17 -9.28 -12.03
CA GLU A 116 -9.23 -9.74 -13.05
C GLU A 116 -8.51 -11.02 -12.62
N ALA A 117 -8.03 -11.08 -11.37
CA ALA A 117 -7.38 -12.27 -10.83
C ALA A 117 -8.31 -13.50 -10.80
N GLU A 118 -9.56 -13.33 -10.35
CA GLU A 118 -10.57 -14.39 -10.35
C GLU A 118 -10.91 -14.88 -11.77
N SER A 119 -10.91 -13.98 -12.75
CA SER A 119 -11.16 -14.32 -14.16
C SER A 119 -10.03 -15.16 -14.77
N VAL A 120 -8.78 -14.97 -14.30
CA VAL A 120 -7.62 -15.75 -14.75
C VAL A 120 -7.67 -17.16 -14.15
N GLU A 121 -8.07 -17.33 -12.89
CA GLU A 121 -8.24 -18.65 -12.26
C GLU A 121 -9.37 -19.47 -12.91
N GLY A 122 -10.43 -18.81 -13.40
CA GLY A 122 -11.52 -19.46 -14.13
C GLY A 122 -11.17 -19.95 -15.53
N ALA A 123 -10.11 -19.39 -16.15
CA ALA A 123 -9.65 -19.79 -17.48
C ALA A 123 -8.73 -21.03 -17.44
N ASP A 124 -7.90 -21.15 -16.40
CA ASP A 124 -7.01 -22.31 -16.20
C ASP A 124 -7.79 -23.58 -15.80
N GLY A 125 -8.96 -23.43 -15.17
CA GLY A 125 -9.87 -24.53 -14.86
C GLY A 125 -10.77 -25.00 -16.01
N ALA A 126 -10.73 -24.32 -17.17
CA ALA A 126 -11.58 -24.63 -18.33
C ALA A 126 -10.86 -25.38 -19.46
N GLU A 127 -9.55 -25.61 -19.36
CA GLU A 127 -8.76 -26.39 -20.32
C GLU A 127 -8.63 -27.89 -19.96
N GLU A 128 -9.22 -28.35 -18.85
CA GLU A 128 -9.32 -29.77 -18.47
C GLU A 128 -10.77 -30.30 -18.50
N VAL A 129 -11.45 -30.27 -19.66
CA VAL A 129 -12.62 -31.16 -19.93
C VAL A 129 -12.64 -31.63 -21.37
#